data_AF-A0A442HRK6-F1
#
_entry.id   AF-A0A442HRK6-F1
#
_cell.length_a   1.000
_cell.length_b   1.000
_cell.length_c   1.000
_cell.angle_alpha   90.00
_cell.angle_beta   90.00
_cell.angle_gamma   90.00
#
_symmetry.space_group_name_H-M   'P 1'
#
loop_
_entity.id
_entity.type
_entity.pdbx_description
1 polymer ?
#
loop_
_entity_poly.entity_id
_entity_poly.type
_entity_poly.pdbx_seq_one_letter_code
_entity_poly.pdbx_strand_id
1 'polypeptide(L)' 'MSNKLLTLTLNHSVQAFKAIRVTAYVSSWRERLFYRHELARLARDAPHMIDDIGLTKDEVEFELAKPFWR' A
#
# COMPACT_ATOMS: atom_id res chain seq x y z
N MET A 1 -12.04 17.23 -41.21
CA MET A 1 -11.30 17.41 -39.93
C MET A 1 -12.10 16.71 -38.84
N SER A 2 -11.60 15.66 -38.19
CA SER A 2 -12.06 15.11 -36.89
C SER A 2 -11.91 13.58 -36.84
N ASN A 3 -10.70 13.10 -36.57
CA ASN A 3 -10.50 11.71 -36.12
C ASN A 3 -9.25 11.63 -35.24
N LYS A 4 -8.18 12.36 -35.64
CA LYS A 4 -6.96 12.51 -34.84
C LYS A 4 -7.19 13.12 -33.45
N LEU A 5 -8.12 14.06 -33.31
CA LEU A 5 -8.42 14.70 -32.03
C LEU A 5 -9.18 13.76 -31.07
N LEU A 6 -10.10 12.94 -31.61
CA LEU A 6 -10.86 11.95 -30.83
C LEU A 6 -9.98 10.78 -30.35
N THR A 7 -9.02 10.36 -31.18
CA THR A 7 -8.06 9.31 -30.79
C THR A 7 -7.05 9.81 -29.75
N LEU A 8 -6.66 11.08 -29.79
CA LEU A 8 -5.73 11.65 -28.82
C LEU A 8 -6.39 11.74 -27.43
N THR A 9 -7.63 12.22 -27.36
CA THR A 9 -8.36 12.35 -26.09
C THR A 9 -8.67 11.00 -25.44
N LEU A 10 -9.04 9.99 -26.22
CA LEU A 10 -9.26 8.62 -25.74
C LEU A 10 -7.96 7.96 -25.24
N ASN A 11 -6.83 8.18 -25.91
CA ASN A 11 -5.55 7.66 -25.44
C ASN A 11 -5.12 8.32 -24.13
N HIS A 12 -5.31 9.63 -23.98
CA HIS A 12 -4.94 10.33 -22.75
C HIS A 12 -5.78 9.88 -21.55
N SER A 13 -7.08 9.59 -21.73
CA SER A 13 -7.93 9.09 -20.64
C SER A 13 -7.55 7.67 -20.19
N VAL A 14 -7.20 6.78 -21.13
CA VAL A 14 -6.70 5.43 -20.81
C VAL A 14 -5.33 5.48 -20.13
N GLN A 15 -4.42 6.34 -20.60
CA GLN A 15 -3.09 6.51 -19.99
C GLN A 15 -3.20 7.09 -18.57
N ALA A 16 -4.07 8.09 -18.36
CA ALA A 16 -4.36 8.63 -17.04
C ALA A 16 -4.93 7.56 -16.11
N PHE A 17 -5.88 6.73 -16.57
CA PHE A 17 -6.44 5.65 -15.77
C PHE A 17 -5.39 4.59 -15.39
N LYS A 18 -4.50 4.21 -16.32
CA LYS A 18 -3.39 3.31 -16.03
C LYS A 18 -2.42 3.90 -15.00
N ALA A 19 -2.08 5.18 -15.13
CA ALA A 19 -1.21 5.87 -14.18
C ALA A 19 -1.83 5.91 -12.77
N ILE A 20 -3.13 6.21 -12.65
CA ILE A 20 -3.87 6.20 -11.37
C ILE A 20 -3.80 4.82 -10.70
N ARG A 21 -3.92 3.74 -11.48
CA ARG A 21 -3.83 2.38 -10.93
C ARG A 21 -2.43 2.08 -10.39
N VAL A 22 -1.38 2.45 -11.13
CA VAL A 22 0.01 2.23 -10.70
C VAL A 22 0.31 3.03 -9.43
N THR A 23 -0.09 4.31 -9.37
CA THR A 23 0.14 5.12 -8.17
C THR A 23 -0.64 4.58 -6.97
N ALA A 24 -1.86 4.10 -7.15
CA ALA A 24 -2.63 3.45 -6.09
C ALA A 24 -1.95 2.19 -5.55
N TYR A 25 -1.40 1.33 -6.42
CA TYR A 25 -0.63 0.16 -5.98
C TYR A 25 0.61 0.57 -5.18
N VAL A 26 1.38 1.54 -5.68
CA VAL A 26 2.57 2.04 -4.97
C VAL A 26 2.21 2.65 -3.61
N SER A 27 1.14 3.44 -3.53
CA SER A 27 0.65 3.98 -2.26
C SER A 27 0.27 2.88 -1.28
N SER A 28 -0.47 1.86 -1.72
CA SER A 28 -0.85 0.73 -0.87
C SER A 28 0.37 -0.05 -0.35
N TRP A 29 1.43 -0.18 -1.16
CA TRP A 29 2.67 -0.83 -0.73
C TRP A 29 3.42 0.00 0.30
N ARG A 30 3.46 1.33 0.11
CA ARG A 30 4.08 2.24 1.08
C ARG A 30 3.36 2.21 2.42
N GLU A 31 2.03 2.22 2.40
CA GLU A 31 1.21 2.11 3.62
C GLU A 31 1.48 0.81 4.37
N ARG A 32 1.52 -0.34 3.66
CA ARG A 32 1.86 -1.63 4.28
C ARG A 32 3.27 -1.66 4.85
N LEU A 33 4.25 -1.10 4.14
CA LEU A 33 5.63 -1.05 4.60
C LEU A 33 5.75 -0.21 5.88
N PHE A 34 5.09 0.96 5.90
CA PHE A 34 5.05 1.83 7.07
C PHE A 34 4.38 1.13 8.26
N TYR A 35 3.23 0.50 8.03
CA TYR A 35 2.51 -0.26 9.05
C TYR A 35 3.38 -1.36 9.68
N ARG A 36 4.07 -2.19 8.87
CA ARG A 36 4.95 -3.25 9.38
C ARG A 36 6.17 -2.70 10.10
N HIS A 37 6.75 -1.60 9.63
CA HIS A 37 7.85 -0.94 10.34
C HIS A 37 7.41 -0.48 11.73
N GLU A 38 6.22 0.11 11.83
CA GLU A 38 5.70 0.60 13.09
C GLU A 38 5.36 -0.56 14.03
N LEU A 39 4.74 -1.63 13.53
CA LEU A 39 4.52 -2.85 14.31
C LEU A 39 5.83 -3.44 14.83
N ALA A 40 6.86 -3.54 14.00
CA ALA A 40 8.17 -4.05 14.42
C ALA A 40 8.83 -3.15 15.47
N ARG A 41 8.65 -1.83 15.35
CA ARG A 41 9.12 -0.86 16.34
C ARG A 41 8.38 -1.04 17.67
N LEU A 42 7.05 -1.09 17.66
CA LEU A 42 6.25 -1.27 18.86
C LEU A 42 6.52 -2.62 19.53
N ALA A 43 6.60 -3.71 18.77
CA ALA A 43 6.90 -5.04 19.31
C ALA A 43 8.26 -5.10 20.03
N ARG A 44 9.25 -4.32 19.56
CA ARG A 44 10.59 -4.25 20.17
C ARG A 44 10.65 -3.26 21.33
N ASP A 45 10.13 -2.06 21.15
CA ASP A 45 10.39 -0.91 22.02
C ASP A 45 9.25 -0.68 23.03
N ALA A 46 8.02 -1.09 22.72
CA ALA A 46 6.83 -0.89 23.54
C ALA A 46 5.80 -2.02 23.36
N PRO A 47 6.13 -3.28 23.71
CA PRO A 47 5.29 -4.45 23.39
C PRO A 47 3.89 -4.41 24.01
N HIS A 48 3.70 -3.73 25.15
CA HIS A 48 2.38 -3.54 25.76
C HIS A 48 1.40 -2.76 24.86
N MET A 49 1.92 -1.89 23.99
CA MET A 49 1.07 -1.11 23.08
C MET A 49 0.43 -1.98 22.00
N ILE A 50 0.99 -3.17 21.72
CA ILE A 50 0.38 -4.14 20.79
C ILE A 50 -0.97 -4.61 21.34
N ASP A 51 -1.02 -4.95 22.63
CA ASP A 51 -2.26 -5.34 23.30
C ASP A 51 -3.23 -4.14 23.41
N ASP A 52 -2.71 -2.93 23.65
CA ASP A 52 -3.54 -1.71 23.75
C ASP A 52 -4.24 -1.35 22.43
N ILE A 53 -3.60 -1.62 21.28
CA ILE A 53 -4.22 -1.46 19.95
C ILE A 53 -5.06 -2.68 19.52
N GLY A 54 -5.22 -3.66 20.41
CA GLY A 54 -6.07 -4.84 20.21
C GLY A 54 -5.46 -5.90 19.31
N LEU A 55 -4.15 -5.92 19.14
CA LEU A 55 -3.43 -6.99 18.43
C LEU A 55 -2.80 -7.94 19.42
N THR A 56 -2.67 -9.20 19.04
CA THR A 56 -1.85 -10.18 19.75
C THR A 56 -0.43 -10.21 19.20
N LYS A 57 0.51 -10.68 20.03
CA LYS A 57 1.89 -10.90 19.58
C LYS A 57 1.99 -11.86 18.38
N ASP A 58 1.16 -12.90 18.35
CA ASP A 58 1.15 -13.89 17.26
C ASP A 58 0.64 -13.29 15.94
N GLU A 59 -0.36 -12.41 15.99
CA GLU A 59 -0.83 -11.66 14.82
C GLU A 59 0.22 -10.70 14.29
N VAL A 60 0.96 -10.04 15.19
CA VAL A 60 2.09 -9.18 14.81
C VAL A 60 3.18 -10.00 14.14
N GLU A 61 3.60 -11.12 14.73
CA GLU A 61 4.62 -11.99 14.14
C GLU A 61 4.18 -12.50 12.76
N PHE A 62 2.91 -12.91 12.65
CA PHE A 62 2.34 -13.34 11.38
C PHE A 62 2.33 -12.23 10.32
N GLU A 63 2.01 -10.99 10.71
CA GLU A 63 2.06 -9.84 9.81
C GLU A 63 3.48 -9.50 9.38
N LEU A 64 4.44 -9.53 10.31
CA LEU A 64 5.86 -9.24 10.04
C LEU A 64 6.54 -10.33 9.19
N ALA A 65 6.06 -11.57 9.27
CA ALA A 65 6.53 -12.68 8.44
C ALA A 65 6.06 -12.58 6.96
N LYS A 66 5.13 -11.67 6.63
CA LYS A 66 4.69 -11.50 5.24
C LYS A 66 5.82 -10.92 4.37
N PRO A 67 5.98 -11.41 3.13
CA PRO A 67 6.94 -10.82 2.22
C PRO A 67 6.50 -9.40 1.80
N PHE A 68 7.46 -8.57 1.38
CA PHE A 68 7.21 -7.15 1.08
C PHE A 68 6.14 -6.90 0.00
N TRP A 69 5.93 -7.85 -0.93
CA TRP A 69 4.96 -7.74 -2.02
C TRP A 69 3.53 -8.15 -1.65
N ARG A 70 3.33 -8.73 -0.45
CA ARG A 70 2.03 -9.10 0.10
C ARG A 70 1.58 -8.06 1.11
#